data_AF-J9EBN4-F1
#
_entry.id   AF-J9EBN4-F1
#
_cell.length_a   1.000
_cell.length_b   1.000
_cell.length_c   1.000
_cell.angle_alpha   90.00
_cell.angle_beta   90.00
_cell.angle_gamma   90.00
#
_symmetry.space_group_name_H-M   'P 1'
#
loop_
_entity.id
_entity.type
_entity.pdbx_description
1 polymer ?
#
loop_
_entity_poly.entity_id
_entity_poly.type
_entity_poly.pdbx_seq_one_letter_code
_entity_poly.pdbx_strand_id
1 'polypeptide(L)'
;MEAACEESIPQVRSDWFVYAVLHSLPWSGPELNDREKEPLDNLLEGIDKYMLERSTSHVMLLQVWSAMEHEQDEYLCSLWTQISKLRDDGWVERHISRYYIGFDGSLASAVAHNLPLFIPSPHTSMVVYPLPTVVFRFFDYADCPDEGPVLPGAHSIERFLVEKELCSVIANNCYSRKECAAQLVSYRKKAVVPINYMILEVIFSQLFRLPHPPLRPLFYGSLMIELCKTKDMPQAAAELFYQRIDTMQLECIDRLIDWFSYHMSNFEYRWSWVDWNDCLDLNDYAPKRYFVKEVIEKCMRFSYHERICDCLPSSFEEITPEKPFISFLVNQEEKELVAEIERAFRNKAEPKEITEMLREFDKEGNSLATLSTFFSVMLNAAQKSFSHNFAALTRYHETLKELSGIDDESSTALLRTLYDVWKHNRQMMVVLITKMLRMTLLNANAVVSWLLSSYVGQELHRFWLWEALFIIVKHVCGHMNRCKIKLQQMQEKRARMERSSGNVICLIS
;
A
#
# COMPACT_ATOMS: atom_id res chain seq x y z
N MET A 1 -20.16 -4.79 -28.41
CA MET A 1 -19.94 -3.35 -28.63
C MET A 1 -21.11 -2.50 -28.20
N GLU A 2 -22.36 -2.89 -28.46
CA GLU A 2 -23.55 -2.09 -28.10
C GLU A 2 -23.51 -1.51 -26.66
N ALA A 3 -23.29 -2.35 -25.65
CA ALA A 3 -23.21 -1.89 -24.25
C ALA A 3 -21.97 -1.03 -23.91
N ALA A 4 -20.90 -1.15 -24.70
CA ALA A 4 -19.69 -0.33 -24.53
C ALA A 4 -19.83 1.04 -25.20
N CYS A 5 -20.76 1.19 -26.13
CA CYS A 5 -21.05 2.43 -26.86
C CYS A 5 -22.34 3.12 -26.39
N GLU A 6 -22.93 2.70 -25.27
CA GLU A 6 -24.07 3.40 -24.66
C GLU A 6 -23.69 4.87 -24.38
N GLU A 7 -24.64 5.79 -24.57
CA GLU A 7 -24.40 7.19 -24.22
C GLU A 7 -24.50 7.41 -22.70
N SER A 8 -23.78 8.41 -22.19
CA SER A 8 -23.86 8.83 -20.78
C SER A 8 -23.48 7.76 -19.74
N ILE A 9 -22.62 6.80 -20.11
CA ILE A 9 -22.06 5.80 -19.18
C ILE A 9 -20.61 6.15 -18.78
N PRO A 10 -20.14 5.68 -17.62
CA PRO A 10 -18.73 5.79 -17.26
C PRO A 10 -17.83 4.99 -18.21
N GLN A 11 -16.68 5.53 -18.60
CA GLN A 11 -15.70 4.83 -19.47
C GLN A 11 -15.34 3.44 -18.92
N VAL A 12 -15.21 3.29 -17.61
CA VAL A 12 -14.90 2.02 -16.92
C VAL A 12 -15.93 0.90 -17.17
N ARG A 13 -17.16 1.23 -17.57
CA ARG A 13 -18.15 0.24 -18.02
C ARG A 13 -17.76 -0.29 -19.41
N SER A 14 -17.50 0.61 -20.34
CA SER A 14 -17.08 0.29 -21.71
C SER A 14 -15.78 -0.51 -21.70
N ASP A 15 -14.80 -0.03 -20.94
CA ASP A 15 -13.51 -0.69 -20.73
C ASP A 15 -13.69 -2.14 -20.24
N TRP A 16 -14.61 -2.39 -19.31
CA TRP A 16 -14.86 -3.73 -18.78
C TRP A 16 -15.44 -4.70 -19.83
N PHE A 17 -16.38 -4.25 -20.66
CA PHE A 17 -16.93 -5.08 -21.73
C PHE A 17 -15.89 -5.36 -22.81
N VAL A 18 -15.09 -4.36 -23.20
CA VAL A 18 -14.01 -4.54 -24.17
C VAL A 18 -12.95 -5.49 -23.61
N TYR A 19 -12.54 -5.31 -22.35
CA TYR A 19 -11.63 -6.22 -21.68
C TYR A 19 -12.17 -7.65 -21.64
N ALA A 20 -13.45 -7.86 -21.33
CA ALA A 20 -14.05 -9.19 -21.27
C ALA A 20 -14.01 -9.90 -22.63
N VAL A 21 -14.28 -9.17 -23.72
CA VAL A 21 -14.13 -9.69 -25.08
C VAL A 21 -12.67 -10.02 -25.37
N LEU A 22 -11.76 -9.07 -25.23
CA LEU A 22 -10.34 -9.25 -25.55
C LEU A 22 -9.70 -10.37 -24.74
N HIS A 23 -10.03 -10.47 -23.45
CA HIS A 23 -9.56 -11.54 -22.57
C HIS A 23 -10.04 -12.93 -23.01
N SER A 24 -11.17 -13.05 -23.72
CA SER A 24 -11.69 -14.36 -24.17
C SER A 24 -11.02 -14.87 -25.45
N LEU A 25 -10.53 -13.97 -26.30
CA LEU A 25 -10.04 -14.27 -27.64
C LEU A 25 -8.82 -15.21 -27.70
N PRO A 26 -7.90 -15.29 -26.73
CA PRO A 26 -6.83 -16.31 -26.77
C PRO A 26 -7.39 -17.74 -26.79
N TRP A 27 -8.57 -17.96 -26.21
CA TRP A 27 -9.23 -19.26 -26.19
C TRP A 27 -10.14 -19.47 -27.40
N SER A 28 -11.00 -18.51 -27.70
CA SER A 28 -12.07 -18.62 -28.70
C SER A 28 -11.75 -18.02 -30.06
N GLY A 29 -10.77 -17.12 -30.15
CA GLY A 29 -10.39 -16.38 -31.36
C GLY A 29 -10.11 -17.26 -32.58
N PRO A 30 -9.35 -18.37 -32.47
CA PRO A 30 -9.14 -19.27 -33.61
C PRO A 30 -10.46 -19.79 -34.20
N GLU A 31 -11.34 -20.32 -33.36
CA GLU A 31 -12.61 -20.92 -33.81
C GLU A 31 -13.57 -19.86 -34.37
N LEU A 32 -13.61 -18.67 -33.76
CA LEU A 32 -14.42 -17.56 -34.24
C LEU A 32 -13.91 -17.03 -35.59
N ASN A 33 -12.58 -16.94 -35.75
CA ASN A 33 -11.96 -16.55 -37.02
C ASN A 33 -12.22 -17.55 -38.14
N ASP A 34 -12.33 -18.85 -37.81
CA ASP A 34 -12.57 -19.90 -38.81
C ASP A 34 -14.05 -19.99 -39.21
N ARG A 35 -14.99 -19.78 -38.27
CA ARG A 35 -16.43 -19.93 -38.53
C ARG A 35 -17.17 -18.62 -38.84
N GLU A 36 -16.80 -17.55 -38.15
CA GLU A 36 -17.55 -16.28 -38.09
C GLU A 36 -16.59 -15.10 -38.26
N LYS A 37 -15.75 -15.16 -39.30
CA LYS A 37 -14.68 -14.18 -39.53
C LYS A 37 -15.18 -12.75 -39.65
N GLU A 38 -16.16 -12.52 -40.52
CA GLU A 38 -16.67 -11.16 -40.79
C GLU A 38 -17.30 -10.52 -39.53
N PRO A 39 -18.15 -11.22 -38.74
CA PRO A 39 -18.58 -10.71 -37.44
C PRO A 39 -17.44 -10.40 -36.46
N LEU A 40 -16.41 -11.25 -36.40
CA LEU A 40 -15.24 -11.02 -35.55
C LEU A 40 -14.44 -9.79 -36.00
N ASP A 41 -14.19 -9.64 -37.29
CA ASP A 41 -13.47 -8.49 -37.86
C ASP A 41 -14.24 -7.18 -37.57
N ASN A 42 -15.57 -7.17 -37.79
CA ASN A 42 -16.43 -6.03 -37.45
C ASN A 42 -16.39 -5.67 -35.95
N LEU A 43 -16.36 -6.68 -35.07
CA LEU A 43 -16.22 -6.48 -33.63
C LEU A 43 -14.86 -5.84 -33.28
N LEU A 44 -13.77 -6.34 -33.89
CA LEU A 44 -12.42 -5.83 -33.66
C LEU A 44 -12.24 -4.41 -34.20
N GLU A 45 -12.82 -4.07 -35.37
CA GLU A 45 -12.85 -2.70 -35.89
C GLU A 45 -13.59 -1.74 -34.93
N GLY A 46 -14.71 -2.19 -34.35
CA GLY A 46 -15.43 -1.43 -33.34
C GLY A 46 -14.60 -1.19 -32.08
N ILE A 47 -13.82 -2.20 -31.65
CA ILE A 47 -12.89 -2.05 -30.53
C ILE A 47 -11.76 -1.09 -30.88
N ASP A 48 -11.17 -1.20 -32.07
CA ASP A 48 -10.08 -0.32 -32.52
C ASP A 48 -10.50 1.15 -32.47
N LYS A 49 -11.70 1.46 -33.01
CA LYS A 49 -12.28 2.80 -32.92
C LYS A 49 -12.44 3.28 -31.48
N TYR A 50 -12.97 2.42 -30.59
CA TYR A 50 -13.09 2.75 -29.18
C TYR A 50 -11.73 3.03 -28.52
N MET A 51 -10.72 2.22 -28.83
CA MET A 51 -9.36 2.37 -28.29
C MET A 51 -8.72 3.70 -28.71
N LEU A 52 -9.03 4.20 -29.92
CA LEU A 52 -8.56 5.51 -30.40
C LEU A 52 -9.23 6.71 -29.70
N GLU A 53 -10.47 6.55 -29.23
CA GLU A 53 -11.27 7.64 -28.66
C GLU A 53 -11.18 7.73 -27.13
N ARG A 54 -10.85 6.62 -26.45
CA ARG A 54 -10.88 6.57 -24.97
C ARG A 54 -9.79 7.42 -24.33
N SER A 55 -10.07 7.89 -23.12
CA SER A 55 -9.10 8.65 -22.31
C SER A 55 -8.18 7.73 -21.52
N THR A 56 -6.89 8.01 -21.56
CA THR A 56 -5.83 7.36 -20.77
C THR A 56 -5.24 8.28 -19.70
N SER A 57 -5.93 9.38 -19.35
CA SER A 57 -5.41 10.38 -18.39
C SER A 57 -5.08 9.81 -17.00
N HIS A 58 -5.68 8.68 -16.63
CA HIS A 58 -5.42 7.99 -15.37
C HIS A 58 -4.05 7.29 -15.32
N VAL A 59 -3.38 7.05 -16.46
CA VAL A 59 -2.10 6.32 -16.52
C VAL A 59 -1.04 6.99 -15.66
N MET A 60 -0.93 8.33 -15.72
CA MET A 60 0.05 9.08 -14.94
C MET A 60 -0.08 8.87 -13.43
N LEU A 61 -1.28 8.57 -12.94
CA LEU A 61 -1.55 8.31 -11.53
C LEU A 61 -1.27 6.86 -11.13
N LEU A 62 -1.27 5.93 -12.09
CA LEU A 62 -1.27 4.48 -11.82
C LEU A 62 0.02 3.77 -12.23
N GLN A 63 0.87 4.41 -13.04
CA GLN A 63 2.18 3.89 -13.43
C GLN A 63 3.13 3.79 -12.24
N VAL A 64 3.91 2.71 -12.13
CA VAL A 64 4.92 2.61 -11.06
C VAL A 64 6.10 3.53 -11.32
N TRP A 65 6.49 3.67 -12.59
CA TRP A 65 7.53 4.59 -13.03
C TRP A 65 6.98 5.57 -14.06
N SER A 66 7.38 6.83 -13.95
CA SER A 66 6.99 7.88 -14.92
C SER A 66 7.82 7.87 -16.19
N ALA A 67 9.01 7.28 -16.14
CA ALA A 67 9.90 7.10 -17.29
C ALA A 67 10.80 5.88 -17.03
N MET A 68 10.74 4.87 -17.90
CA MET A 68 11.64 3.72 -17.91
C MET A 68 11.76 3.21 -19.35
N GLU A 69 12.86 2.51 -19.64
CA GLU A 69 13.01 1.73 -20.87
C GLU A 69 11.85 0.74 -21.08
N HIS A 70 11.34 0.14 -20.01
CA HIS A 70 10.16 -0.73 -20.04
C HIS A 70 8.87 0.09 -19.89
N GLU A 71 8.13 0.23 -20.98
CA GLU A 71 6.87 0.97 -21.00
C GLU A 71 5.85 0.40 -19.99
N GLN A 72 5.29 1.30 -19.17
CA GLN A 72 4.22 0.99 -18.22
C GLN A 72 2.87 1.22 -18.92
N ASP A 73 2.50 0.27 -19.77
CA ASP A 73 1.31 0.38 -20.62
C ASP A 73 0.00 0.40 -19.82
N GLU A 74 -0.97 1.17 -20.30
CA GLU A 74 -2.35 1.00 -19.87
C GLU A 74 -2.84 -0.42 -20.21
N TYR A 75 -3.52 -1.09 -19.27
CA TYR A 75 -3.85 -2.53 -19.37
C TYR A 75 -4.63 -2.96 -20.61
N LEU A 76 -5.56 -2.13 -21.08
CA LEU A 76 -6.38 -2.39 -22.24
C LEU A 76 -5.62 -2.07 -23.53
N CYS A 77 -4.77 -1.04 -23.53
CA CYS A 77 -3.83 -0.81 -24.65
C CYS A 77 -2.88 -1.99 -24.82
N SER A 78 -2.26 -2.44 -23.72
CA SER A 78 -1.34 -3.59 -23.74
C SER A 78 -2.04 -4.85 -24.25
N LEU A 79 -3.24 -5.15 -23.72
CA LEU A 79 -4.03 -6.30 -24.16
C LEU A 79 -4.47 -6.17 -25.63
N TRP A 80 -4.86 -4.97 -26.08
CA TRP A 80 -5.22 -4.73 -27.48
C TRP A 80 -4.05 -5.02 -28.42
N THR A 81 -2.84 -4.54 -28.09
CA THR A 81 -1.63 -4.83 -28.86
C THR A 81 -1.32 -6.33 -28.87
N GLN A 82 -1.47 -7.01 -27.73
CA GLN A 82 -1.27 -8.46 -27.62
C GLN A 82 -2.26 -9.27 -28.47
N ILE A 83 -3.54 -8.90 -28.46
CA ILE A 83 -4.58 -9.54 -29.27
C ILE A 83 -4.39 -9.23 -30.76
N SER A 84 -4.03 -8.00 -31.11
CA SER A 84 -3.73 -7.61 -32.49
C SER A 84 -2.56 -8.43 -33.03
N LYS A 85 -1.49 -8.57 -32.24
CA LYS A 85 -0.36 -9.45 -32.59
C LYS A 85 -0.80 -10.90 -32.74
N LEU A 86 -1.60 -11.43 -31.81
CA LEU A 86 -2.12 -12.81 -31.91
C LEU A 86 -2.93 -13.01 -33.19
N ARG A 87 -3.79 -12.05 -33.57
CA ARG A 87 -4.54 -12.08 -34.83
C ARG A 87 -3.61 -12.08 -36.03
N ASP A 88 -2.61 -11.20 -36.05
CA ASP A 88 -1.65 -11.06 -37.15
C ASP A 88 -0.76 -12.31 -37.29
N ASP A 89 -0.50 -13.00 -36.18
CA ASP A 89 0.16 -14.31 -36.12
C ASP A 89 -0.79 -15.49 -36.44
N GLY A 90 -2.00 -15.22 -36.95
CA GLY A 90 -2.97 -16.22 -37.38
C GLY A 90 -3.69 -16.94 -36.23
N TRP A 91 -3.88 -16.26 -35.10
CA TRP A 91 -4.48 -16.79 -33.87
C TRP A 91 -3.72 -17.97 -33.24
N VAL A 92 -2.42 -18.09 -33.52
CA VAL A 92 -1.58 -19.17 -33.00
C VAL A 92 -0.88 -18.75 -31.71
N GLU A 93 -1.13 -19.48 -30.63
CA GLU A 93 -0.45 -19.33 -29.33
C GLU A 93 0.15 -20.66 -28.85
N ARG A 94 1.13 -20.62 -27.94
CA ARG A 94 1.87 -21.81 -27.50
C ARG A 94 1.66 -22.21 -26.04
N HIS A 95 0.79 -21.51 -25.31
CA HIS A 95 0.69 -21.60 -23.86
C HIS A 95 -0.48 -22.46 -23.36
N ILE A 96 -1.67 -22.26 -23.94
CA ILE A 96 -2.93 -22.85 -23.44
C ILE A 96 -2.93 -24.37 -23.66
N SER A 97 -3.14 -25.12 -22.58
CA SER A 97 -3.36 -26.57 -22.65
C SER A 97 -4.79 -26.86 -23.12
N ARG A 98 -4.95 -27.15 -24.41
CA ARG A 98 -6.23 -27.50 -25.06
C ARG A 98 -6.52 -29.00 -24.97
N TYR A 99 -6.84 -29.49 -23.77
CA TYR A 99 -7.06 -30.94 -23.55
C TYR A 99 -8.21 -31.53 -24.36
N TYR A 100 -9.21 -30.71 -24.71
CA TYR A 100 -10.36 -31.13 -25.52
C TYR A 100 -9.98 -31.63 -26.92
N ILE A 101 -8.82 -31.24 -27.46
CA ILE A 101 -8.32 -31.73 -28.76
C ILE A 101 -8.11 -33.26 -28.73
N GLY A 102 -7.74 -33.84 -27.59
CA GLY A 102 -7.62 -35.29 -27.43
C GLY A 102 -8.96 -36.04 -27.53
N PHE A 103 -10.07 -35.33 -27.53
CA PHE A 103 -11.43 -35.86 -27.57
C PHE A 103 -12.18 -35.42 -28.84
N ASP A 104 -11.46 -34.94 -29.86
CA ASP A 104 -12.06 -34.38 -31.08
C ASP A 104 -13.09 -35.31 -31.73
N GLY A 105 -12.79 -36.61 -31.84
CA GLY A 105 -13.74 -37.59 -32.38
C GLY A 105 -15.05 -37.74 -31.59
N SER A 106 -15.00 -37.56 -30.26
CA SER A 106 -16.21 -37.58 -29.43
C SER A 106 -16.96 -36.24 -29.51
N LEU A 107 -16.23 -35.13 -29.45
CA LEU A 107 -16.81 -33.78 -29.42
C LEU A 107 -17.38 -33.35 -30.77
N ALA A 108 -16.80 -33.80 -31.89
CA ALA A 108 -17.31 -33.52 -33.23
C ALA A 108 -18.72 -34.07 -33.47
N SER A 109 -19.10 -35.16 -32.78
CA SER A 109 -20.44 -35.75 -32.83
C SER A 109 -21.42 -35.17 -31.82
N ALA A 110 -20.96 -34.31 -30.91
CA ALA A 110 -21.79 -33.73 -29.86
C ALA A 110 -22.69 -32.61 -30.42
N VAL A 111 -23.88 -32.47 -29.82
CA VAL A 111 -24.83 -31.42 -30.21
C VAL A 111 -24.37 -30.07 -29.64
N ALA A 112 -24.21 -29.08 -30.50
CA ALA A 112 -23.96 -27.70 -30.10
C ALA A 112 -25.23 -27.04 -29.54
N HIS A 113 -25.05 -26.14 -28.57
CA HIS A 113 -26.16 -25.41 -27.95
C HIS A 113 -26.06 -23.92 -28.29
N ASN A 114 -27.20 -23.32 -28.65
CA ASN A 114 -27.30 -21.87 -28.80
C ASN A 114 -27.36 -21.21 -27.42
N LEU A 115 -26.56 -20.16 -27.24
CA LEU A 115 -26.66 -19.31 -26.06
C LEU A 115 -27.95 -18.48 -26.13
N PRO A 116 -28.62 -18.22 -24.99
CA PRO A 116 -29.73 -17.28 -24.97
C PRO A 116 -29.23 -15.87 -25.33
N LEU A 117 -30.13 -15.05 -25.86
CA LEU A 117 -29.83 -13.64 -26.10
C LEU A 117 -29.38 -12.98 -24.79
N PHE A 118 -28.13 -12.50 -24.76
CA PHE A 118 -27.56 -11.83 -23.61
C PHE A 118 -27.71 -10.31 -23.76
N ILE A 119 -28.49 -9.70 -22.88
CA ILE A 119 -28.65 -8.24 -22.80
C ILE A 119 -27.95 -7.78 -21.51
N PRO A 120 -26.85 -7.00 -21.62
CA PRO A 120 -26.18 -6.46 -20.46
C PRO A 120 -27.11 -5.60 -19.60
N SER A 121 -27.00 -5.69 -18.28
CA SER A 121 -27.79 -4.83 -17.39
C SER A 121 -27.45 -3.35 -17.62
N PRO A 122 -28.46 -2.45 -17.72
CA PRO A 122 -28.22 -1.01 -17.85
C PRO A 122 -27.37 -0.47 -16.69
N HIS A 123 -26.61 0.57 -16.97
CA HIS A 123 -25.88 1.28 -15.91
C HIS A 123 -26.85 1.91 -14.91
N THR A 124 -26.52 1.80 -13.62
CA THR A 124 -27.12 2.62 -12.56
C THR A 124 -26.01 3.19 -11.69
N SER A 125 -26.29 4.27 -10.96
CA SER A 125 -25.35 4.92 -10.05
C SER A 125 -24.84 4.03 -8.90
N MET A 126 -25.48 2.87 -8.68
CA MET A 126 -25.06 1.89 -7.68
C MET A 126 -24.06 0.85 -8.22
N VAL A 127 -23.91 0.74 -9.54
CA VAL A 127 -22.99 -0.23 -10.15
C VAL A 127 -21.57 0.27 -10.05
N VAL A 128 -20.69 -0.58 -9.52
CA VAL A 128 -19.25 -0.32 -9.42
C VAL A 128 -18.51 -1.22 -10.41
N TYR A 129 -17.75 -0.60 -11.30
CA TYR A 129 -16.92 -1.31 -12.28
C TYR A 129 -15.46 -1.36 -11.77
N PRO A 130 -14.66 -2.33 -12.25
CA PRO A 130 -13.23 -2.37 -11.94
C PRO A 130 -12.53 -1.08 -12.37
N LEU A 131 -11.58 -0.63 -11.54
CA LEU A 131 -10.72 0.50 -11.89
C LEU A 131 -9.74 0.08 -13.00
N PRO A 132 -9.34 1.03 -13.88
CA PRO A 132 -8.28 0.77 -14.84
C PRO A 132 -6.97 0.48 -14.10
N THR A 133 -6.05 -0.20 -14.78
CA THR A 133 -4.73 -0.53 -14.23
C THR A 133 -3.65 -0.23 -15.25
N VAL A 134 -2.42 -0.08 -14.76
CA VAL A 134 -1.22 0.00 -15.59
C VAL A 134 -0.46 -1.31 -15.42
N VAL A 135 0.04 -1.84 -16.53
CA VAL A 135 0.77 -3.09 -16.60
C VAL A 135 2.18 -2.87 -16.05
N PHE A 136 2.48 -3.57 -14.96
CA PHE A 136 3.83 -3.56 -14.40
C PHE A 136 4.75 -4.37 -15.31
N ARG A 137 5.82 -3.73 -15.77
CA ARG A 137 6.92 -4.36 -16.50
C ARG A 137 8.22 -4.07 -15.79
N PHE A 138 8.99 -5.11 -15.54
CA PHE A 138 10.23 -5.04 -14.77
C PHE A 138 11.34 -5.89 -15.36
N PHE A 139 11.05 -7.09 -15.88
CA PHE A 139 12.08 -7.90 -16.52
C PHE A 139 11.93 -7.91 -18.04
N ASP A 140 13.08 -7.90 -18.71
CA ASP A 140 13.22 -8.23 -20.12
C ASP A 140 14.01 -9.54 -20.34
N TYR A 141 14.31 -9.83 -21.60
CA TYR A 141 15.04 -11.03 -21.98
C TYR A 141 16.53 -10.98 -21.59
N ALA A 142 17.13 -9.78 -21.45
CA ALA A 142 18.51 -9.60 -21.05
C ALA A 142 18.71 -9.76 -19.53
N ASP A 143 17.65 -9.56 -18.73
CA ASP A 143 17.65 -9.87 -17.30
C ASP A 143 17.63 -11.40 -17.01
N CYS A 144 17.24 -12.21 -18.00
CA CYS A 144 17.14 -13.66 -17.88
C CYS A 144 18.45 -14.37 -18.24
N PRO A 145 18.73 -15.59 -17.71
CA PRO A 145 19.96 -16.31 -18.04
C PRO A 145 20.02 -16.69 -19.52
N ASP A 146 21.19 -16.52 -20.15
CA ASP A 146 21.43 -16.82 -21.57
C ASP A 146 21.11 -18.28 -21.95
N GLU A 147 21.39 -19.23 -21.06
CA GLU A 147 21.16 -20.67 -21.27
C GLU A 147 19.73 -21.12 -20.87
N GLY A 148 18.79 -20.19 -20.70
CA GLY A 148 17.44 -20.43 -20.23
C GLY A 148 16.32 -20.32 -21.28
N PRO A 149 15.07 -20.61 -20.89
CA PRO A 149 13.91 -20.31 -21.70
C PRO A 149 13.77 -18.80 -21.90
N VAL A 150 13.41 -18.38 -23.11
CA VAL A 150 13.25 -16.96 -23.46
C VAL A 150 12.01 -16.37 -22.77
N LEU A 151 12.16 -15.19 -22.17
CA LEU A 151 11.04 -14.44 -21.61
C LEU A 151 10.08 -14.01 -22.74
N PRO A 152 8.78 -14.34 -22.66
CA PRO A 152 7.81 -13.84 -23.64
C PRO A 152 7.78 -12.31 -23.65
N GLY A 153 7.90 -11.70 -24.83
CA GLY A 153 7.92 -10.25 -24.99
C GLY A 153 6.66 -9.57 -24.41
N ALA A 154 6.77 -8.30 -24.01
CA ALA A 154 5.71 -7.57 -23.32
C ALA A 154 4.36 -7.55 -24.08
N HIS A 155 4.41 -7.52 -25.42
CA HIS A 155 3.23 -7.54 -26.29
C HIS A 155 2.89 -8.93 -26.86
N SER A 156 3.47 -10.00 -26.33
CA SER A 156 3.03 -11.37 -26.65
C SER A 156 1.82 -11.77 -25.81
N ILE A 157 0.89 -12.54 -26.38
CA ILE A 157 -0.25 -13.03 -25.61
C ILE A 157 0.18 -14.04 -24.54
N GLU A 158 1.27 -14.78 -24.78
CA GLU A 158 1.84 -15.70 -23.80
C GLU A 158 2.25 -14.98 -22.50
N ARG A 159 2.83 -13.77 -22.59
CA ARG A 159 3.19 -12.97 -21.40
C ARG A 159 1.95 -12.71 -20.54
N PHE A 160 0.87 -12.27 -21.17
CA PHE A 160 -0.41 -12.03 -20.50
C PHE A 160 -1.00 -13.29 -19.88
N LEU A 161 -1.04 -14.40 -20.62
CA LEU A 161 -1.66 -15.64 -20.15
C LEU A 161 -0.92 -16.22 -18.93
N VAL A 162 0.41 -16.23 -18.95
CA VAL A 162 1.20 -16.69 -17.81
C VAL A 162 0.96 -15.78 -16.60
N GLU A 163 1.01 -14.46 -16.77
CA GLU A 163 0.77 -13.50 -15.69
C GLU A 163 -0.61 -13.68 -15.04
N LYS A 164 -1.66 -13.90 -15.85
CA LYS A 164 -3.03 -14.12 -15.35
C LYS A 164 -3.14 -15.43 -14.57
N GLU A 165 -2.52 -16.51 -15.04
CA GLU A 165 -2.52 -17.78 -14.32
C GLU A 165 -1.75 -17.68 -13.00
N LEU A 166 -0.59 -17.02 -12.97
CA LEU A 166 0.18 -16.77 -11.74
C LEU A 166 -0.59 -15.88 -10.75
N CYS A 167 -1.29 -14.86 -11.24
CA CYS A 167 -2.19 -14.05 -10.41
C CYS A 167 -3.31 -14.91 -9.80
N SER A 168 -3.89 -15.83 -10.57
CA SER A 168 -4.91 -16.76 -10.09
C SER A 168 -4.36 -17.72 -9.03
N VAL A 169 -3.16 -18.26 -9.22
CA VAL A 169 -2.48 -19.11 -8.23
C VAL A 169 -2.30 -18.34 -6.91
N ILE A 170 -1.83 -17.10 -6.96
CA ILE A 170 -1.68 -16.26 -5.75
C ILE A 170 -3.04 -16.04 -5.06
N ALA A 171 -4.07 -15.67 -5.82
CA ALA A 171 -5.40 -15.40 -5.26
C ALA A 171 -6.01 -16.64 -4.58
N ASN A 172 -5.87 -17.81 -5.20
CA ASN A 172 -6.43 -19.07 -4.69
C ASN A 172 -5.66 -19.60 -3.46
N ASN A 173 -4.41 -19.19 -3.26
CA ASN A 173 -3.54 -19.69 -2.18
C ASN A 173 -3.11 -18.58 -1.19
N CYS A 174 -3.78 -17.42 -1.20
CA CYS A 174 -3.39 -16.24 -0.42
C CYS A 174 -3.41 -16.43 1.11
N TYR A 175 -4.06 -17.49 1.60
CA TYR A 175 -4.12 -17.83 3.03
C TYR A 175 -2.97 -18.73 3.49
N SER A 176 -2.19 -19.30 2.57
CA SER A 176 -1.08 -20.21 2.88
C SER A 176 0.13 -19.88 2.01
N ARG A 177 1.07 -19.07 2.54
CA ARG A 177 2.29 -18.69 1.79
C ARG A 177 3.12 -19.88 1.31
N LYS A 178 3.14 -20.98 2.08
CA LYS A 178 3.88 -22.20 1.72
C LYS A 178 3.23 -22.94 0.57
N GLU A 179 1.90 -23.09 0.60
CA GLU A 179 1.15 -23.71 -0.49
C GLU A 179 1.19 -22.85 -1.74
N CYS A 180 1.04 -21.53 -1.60
CA CYS A 180 1.20 -20.58 -2.69
C CYS A 180 2.57 -20.70 -3.36
N ALA A 181 3.66 -20.70 -2.57
CA ALA A 181 5.01 -20.90 -3.11
C ALA A 181 5.16 -22.25 -3.83
N ALA A 182 4.65 -23.34 -3.24
CA ALA A 182 4.69 -24.66 -3.84
C ALA A 182 3.94 -24.71 -5.18
N GLN A 183 2.75 -24.13 -5.26
CA GLN A 183 1.94 -24.08 -6.48
C GLN A 183 2.63 -23.25 -7.57
N LEU A 184 3.19 -22.08 -7.21
CA LEU A 184 3.92 -21.21 -8.14
C LEU A 184 5.15 -21.92 -8.73
N VAL A 185 5.98 -22.56 -7.90
CA VAL A 185 7.17 -23.28 -8.37
C VAL A 185 6.80 -24.55 -9.17
N SER A 186 5.67 -25.18 -8.85
CA SER A 186 5.17 -26.34 -9.58
C SER A 186 4.51 -26.00 -10.92
N TYR A 187 4.43 -24.71 -11.27
CA TYR A 187 3.81 -24.25 -12.50
C TYR A 187 4.50 -24.88 -13.72
N ARG A 188 3.76 -25.73 -14.44
CA ARG A 188 4.22 -26.41 -15.66
C ARG A 188 3.17 -26.26 -16.75
N LYS A 189 3.61 -25.74 -17.90
CA LYS A 189 2.79 -25.57 -19.11
C LYS A 189 3.59 -25.99 -20.34
N LYS A 190 2.92 -25.93 -21.51
CA LYS A 190 3.47 -26.36 -22.79
C LYS A 190 4.63 -25.48 -23.26
N ALA A 191 4.52 -24.17 -23.05
CA ALA A 191 5.62 -23.23 -23.27
C ALA A 191 6.56 -23.22 -22.06
N VAL A 192 7.86 -23.33 -22.33
CA VAL A 192 8.89 -23.17 -21.29
C VAL A 192 9.21 -21.67 -21.21
N VAL A 193 8.97 -21.07 -20.05
CA VAL A 193 9.23 -19.66 -19.76
C VAL A 193 10.20 -19.56 -18.58
N PRO A 194 10.93 -18.45 -18.40
CA PRO A 194 11.78 -18.23 -17.22
C PRO A 194 10.89 -17.96 -15.99
N ILE A 195 10.30 -19.04 -15.47
CA ILE A 195 9.15 -18.97 -14.55
C ILE A 195 9.46 -18.21 -13.26
N ASN A 196 10.67 -18.32 -12.72
CA ASN A 196 11.05 -17.63 -11.49
C ASN A 196 11.07 -16.11 -11.66
N TYR A 197 11.46 -15.61 -12.83
CA TYR A 197 11.40 -14.18 -13.17
C TYR A 197 9.95 -13.71 -13.28
N MET A 198 9.11 -14.48 -13.96
CA MET A 198 7.68 -14.16 -14.09
C MET A 198 6.95 -14.21 -12.75
N ILE A 199 7.28 -15.15 -11.87
CA ILE A 199 6.74 -15.22 -10.50
C ILE A 199 7.11 -13.95 -9.73
N LEU A 200 8.39 -13.56 -9.74
CA LEU A 200 8.83 -12.35 -9.03
C LEU A 200 8.16 -11.10 -9.59
N GLU A 201 8.12 -10.96 -10.91
CA GLU A 201 7.48 -9.82 -11.54
C GLU A 201 5.99 -9.75 -11.22
N VAL A 202 5.26 -10.87 -11.21
CA VAL A 202 3.86 -10.90 -10.81
C VAL A 202 3.69 -10.52 -9.34
N ILE A 203 4.56 -10.98 -8.44
CA ILE A 203 4.52 -10.61 -7.03
C ILE A 203 4.75 -9.10 -6.86
N PHE A 204 5.77 -8.54 -7.53
CA PHE A 204 6.04 -7.10 -7.50
C PHE A 204 4.93 -6.28 -8.18
N SER A 205 4.36 -6.77 -9.28
CA SER A 205 3.22 -6.13 -9.94
C SER A 205 2.02 -5.96 -9.01
N GLN A 206 1.80 -6.92 -8.11
CA GLN A 206 0.72 -6.86 -7.13
C GLN A 206 1.11 -6.01 -5.92
N LEU A 207 2.37 -6.06 -5.47
CA LEU A 207 2.87 -5.24 -4.36
C LEU A 207 2.87 -3.74 -4.72
N PHE A 208 3.26 -3.38 -5.93
CA PHE A 208 3.34 -1.99 -6.40
C PHE A 208 2.09 -1.51 -7.12
N ARG A 209 1.03 -2.33 -7.20
CA ARG A 209 -0.23 -1.93 -7.84
C ARG A 209 -0.80 -0.68 -7.17
N LEU A 210 -1.06 0.34 -7.97
CA LEU A 210 -1.76 1.55 -7.56
C LEU A 210 -3.25 1.45 -7.89
N PRO A 211 -4.15 2.02 -7.06
CA PRO A 211 -3.87 2.77 -5.84
C PRO A 211 -3.48 1.86 -4.65
N HIS A 212 -3.91 0.59 -4.66
CA HIS A 212 -3.67 -0.34 -3.56
C HIS A 212 -3.32 -1.75 -4.05
N PRO A 213 -2.46 -2.48 -3.32
CA PRO A 213 -2.19 -3.89 -3.58
C PRO A 213 -3.45 -4.77 -3.40
N PRO A 214 -3.63 -5.83 -4.20
CA PRO A 214 -4.78 -6.75 -4.06
C PRO A 214 -4.84 -7.48 -2.70
N LEU A 215 -3.67 -7.79 -2.13
CA LEU A 215 -3.49 -8.45 -0.84
C LEU A 215 -2.64 -7.57 0.08
N ARG A 216 -2.57 -7.92 1.37
CA ARG A 216 -1.74 -7.19 2.34
C ARG A 216 -0.26 -7.25 1.91
N PRO A 217 0.49 -6.12 1.90
CA PRO A 217 1.90 -6.09 1.50
C PRO A 217 2.79 -7.16 2.16
N LEU A 218 2.57 -7.41 3.46
CA LEU A 218 3.30 -8.42 4.24
C LEU A 218 3.19 -9.84 3.65
N PHE A 219 2.07 -10.17 3.00
CA PHE A 219 1.90 -11.48 2.36
C PHE A 219 2.98 -11.68 1.29
N TYR A 220 3.18 -10.70 0.40
CA TYR A 220 4.18 -10.79 -0.68
C TYR A 220 5.60 -10.91 -0.15
N GLY A 221 5.98 -10.11 0.85
CA GLY A 221 7.28 -10.23 1.52
C GLY A 221 7.50 -11.63 2.09
N SER A 222 6.49 -12.17 2.76
CA SER A 222 6.54 -13.51 3.34
C SER A 222 6.56 -14.63 2.30
N LEU A 223 5.87 -14.45 1.17
CA LEU A 223 5.84 -15.39 0.04
C LEU A 223 7.21 -15.44 -0.63
N MET A 224 7.85 -14.30 -0.85
CA MET A 224 9.21 -14.24 -1.40
C MET A 224 10.22 -14.95 -0.50
N ILE A 225 10.12 -14.81 0.83
CA ILE A 225 10.97 -15.57 1.76
C ILE A 225 10.79 -17.08 1.60
N GLU A 226 9.56 -17.56 1.42
CA GLU A 226 9.33 -18.99 1.14
C GLU A 226 9.90 -19.41 -0.22
N LEU A 227 9.76 -18.58 -1.26
CA LEU A 227 10.32 -18.84 -2.58
C LEU A 227 11.86 -18.87 -2.56
N CYS A 228 12.53 -18.00 -1.82
CA CYS A 228 14.00 -17.99 -1.67
C CYS A 228 14.58 -19.27 -1.05
N LYS A 229 13.75 -20.17 -0.48
CA LYS A 229 14.19 -21.50 -0.06
C LYS A 229 14.47 -22.44 -1.24
N THR A 230 13.97 -22.08 -2.42
CA THR A 230 14.34 -22.73 -3.68
C THR A 230 15.57 -22.05 -4.26
N LYS A 231 16.51 -22.83 -4.84
CA LYS A 231 17.84 -22.34 -5.23
C LYS A 231 17.84 -21.42 -6.47
N ASP A 232 16.74 -21.39 -7.21
CA ASP A 232 16.70 -20.82 -8.56
C ASP A 232 16.01 -19.44 -8.62
N MET A 233 15.63 -18.85 -7.49
CA MET A 233 14.98 -17.54 -7.46
C MET A 233 15.99 -16.42 -7.75
N PRO A 234 15.68 -15.48 -8.66
CA PRO A 234 16.54 -14.33 -8.94
C PRO A 234 16.77 -13.48 -7.68
N GLN A 235 18.04 -13.21 -7.38
CA GLN A 235 18.45 -12.42 -6.21
C GLN A 235 18.66 -10.93 -6.51
N ALA A 236 18.81 -10.56 -7.79
CA ALA A 236 19.19 -9.22 -8.24
C ALA A 236 18.03 -8.21 -8.35
N ALA A 237 16.80 -8.58 -7.94
CA ALA A 237 15.64 -7.69 -8.10
C ALA A 237 15.80 -6.36 -7.34
N ALA A 238 16.37 -6.39 -6.12
CA ALA A 238 16.59 -5.19 -5.33
C ALA A 238 17.55 -4.20 -6.01
N GLU A 239 18.58 -4.72 -6.70
CA GLU A 239 19.54 -3.91 -7.46
C GLU A 239 18.85 -3.20 -8.63
N LEU A 240 18.03 -3.92 -9.40
CA LEU A 240 17.27 -3.32 -10.50
C LEU A 240 16.28 -2.24 -10.02
N PHE A 241 15.64 -2.44 -8.86
CA PHE A 241 14.80 -1.40 -8.27
C PHE A 241 15.61 -0.15 -7.92
N TYR A 242 16.77 -0.31 -7.28
CA TYR A 242 17.66 0.79 -6.93
C TYR A 242 18.11 1.58 -8.16
N GLN A 243 18.51 0.89 -9.22
CA GLN A 243 18.94 1.54 -10.47
C GLN A 243 17.81 2.33 -11.15
N ARG A 244 16.56 1.90 -10.98
CA ARG A 244 15.38 2.46 -11.64
C ARG A 244 14.52 3.35 -10.72
N ILE A 245 15.02 3.69 -9.53
CA ILE A 245 14.19 4.33 -8.50
C ILE A 245 13.90 5.81 -8.77
N ASP A 246 14.70 6.47 -9.59
CA ASP A 246 14.64 7.93 -9.81
C ASP A 246 13.30 8.42 -10.38
N THR A 247 12.61 7.58 -11.15
CA THR A 247 11.30 7.88 -11.75
C THR A 247 10.15 7.09 -11.10
N MET A 248 10.45 6.32 -10.04
CA MET A 248 9.46 5.51 -9.33
C MET A 248 8.55 6.41 -8.50
N GLN A 249 7.24 6.13 -8.48
CA GLN A 249 6.31 6.86 -7.63
C GLN A 249 6.65 6.68 -6.15
N LEU A 250 6.54 7.76 -5.37
CA LEU A 250 6.90 7.77 -3.95
C LEU A 250 6.17 6.69 -3.12
N GLU A 251 4.87 6.50 -3.36
CA GLU A 251 4.08 5.44 -2.71
C GLU A 251 4.63 4.03 -3.02
N CYS A 252 5.19 3.82 -4.22
CA CYS A 252 5.83 2.56 -4.57
C CYS A 252 7.22 2.44 -3.90
N ILE A 253 7.97 3.54 -3.77
CA ILE A 253 9.23 3.57 -3.01
C ILE A 253 8.99 3.23 -1.54
N ASP A 254 7.96 3.78 -0.91
CA ASP A 254 7.61 3.48 0.49
C ASP A 254 7.31 1.98 0.69
N ARG A 255 6.60 1.35 -0.26
CA ARG A 255 6.37 -0.11 -0.26
C ARG A 255 7.66 -0.91 -0.51
N LEU A 256 8.58 -0.38 -1.31
CA LEU A 256 9.88 -0.98 -1.55
C LEU A 256 10.74 -0.92 -0.29
N ILE A 257 10.75 0.20 0.45
CA ILE A 257 11.40 0.35 1.75
C ILE A 257 10.86 -0.70 2.74
N ASP A 258 9.54 -0.81 2.84
CA ASP A 258 8.87 -1.79 3.71
C ASP A 258 9.23 -3.23 3.36
N TRP A 259 9.18 -3.58 2.07
CA TRP A 259 9.52 -4.92 1.61
C TRP A 259 10.99 -5.24 1.83
N PHE A 260 11.90 -4.35 1.40
CA PHE A 260 13.33 -4.62 1.40
C PHE A 260 13.88 -4.68 2.83
N SER A 261 13.50 -3.76 3.71
CA SER A 261 13.88 -3.81 5.13
C SER A 261 13.34 -5.07 5.84
N TYR A 262 12.10 -5.49 5.54
CA TYR A 262 11.57 -6.75 6.04
C TYR A 262 12.33 -7.96 5.49
N HIS A 263 12.65 -7.97 4.19
CA HIS A 263 13.46 -9.01 3.56
C HIS A 263 14.82 -9.12 4.26
N MET A 264 15.56 -8.02 4.38
CA MET A 264 16.85 -7.97 5.07
C MET A 264 16.80 -8.52 6.50
N SER A 265 15.73 -8.23 7.26
CA SER A 265 15.56 -8.76 8.62
C SER A 265 15.46 -10.29 8.71
N ASN A 266 15.14 -10.95 7.58
CA ASN A 266 15.08 -12.41 7.48
C ASN A 266 16.38 -13.03 6.92
N PHE A 267 17.31 -12.21 6.43
CA PHE A 267 18.59 -12.63 5.84
C PHE A 267 19.79 -11.96 6.52
N GLU A 268 19.69 -11.81 7.85
CA GLU A 268 20.77 -11.31 8.72
C GLU A 268 21.29 -9.90 8.37
N TYR A 269 20.50 -9.08 7.67
CA TYR A 269 20.87 -7.74 7.21
C TYR A 269 22.13 -7.67 6.32
N ARG A 270 22.45 -8.78 5.64
CA ARG A 270 23.58 -8.83 4.71
C ARG A 270 23.19 -8.20 3.38
N TRP A 271 23.93 -7.18 2.96
CA TRP A 271 23.79 -6.56 1.65
C TRP A 271 25.13 -5.95 1.21
N SER A 272 25.37 -5.88 -0.10
CA SER A 272 26.54 -5.23 -0.68
C SER A 272 26.36 -3.71 -0.73
N TRP A 273 26.30 -3.06 0.43
CA TRP A 273 26.03 -1.61 0.53
C TRP A 273 26.99 -0.73 -0.29
N VAL A 274 28.23 -1.19 -0.49
CA VAL A 274 29.25 -0.50 -1.29
C VAL A 274 28.81 -0.27 -2.73
N ASP A 275 27.96 -1.14 -3.27
CA ASP A 275 27.42 -1.02 -4.64
C ASP A 275 26.50 0.20 -4.79
N TRP A 276 26.01 0.76 -3.66
CA TRP A 276 25.11 1.92 -3.60
C TRP A 276 25.79 3.18 -3.04
N ASN A 277 27.13 3.25 -3.07
CA ASN A 277 27.88 4.44 -2.67
C ASN A 277 27.49 5.70 -3.48
N ASP A 278 26.97 5.54 -4.70
CA ASP A 278 26.52 6.66 -5.53
C ASP A 278 25.39 7.48 -4.88
N CYS A 279 24.63 6.92 -3.94
CA CYS A 279 23.61 7.70 -3.22
C CYS A 279 24.20 8.70 -2.22
N LEU A 280 25.46 8.52 -1.79
CA LEU A 280 26.11 9.38 -0.79
C LEU A 280 26.39 10.78 -1.34
N ASP A 281 26.60 10.91 -2.65
CA ASP A 281 26.83 12.19 -3.34
C ASP A 281 25.52 12.96 -3.63
N LEU A 282 24.37 12.37 -3.32
CA LEU A 282 23.06 12.96 -3.59
C LEU A 282 22.51 13.72 -2.39
N ASN A 283 21.55 14.61 -2.64
CA ASN A 283 20.80 15.26 -1.56
C ASN A 283 19.72 14.34 -0.97
N ASP A 284 19.23 14.67 0.22
CA ASP A 284 18.27 13.84 0.96
C ASP A 284 16.90 13.63 0.28
N TYR A 285 16.54 14.45 -0.71
CA TYR A 285 15.31 14.28 -1.50
C TYR A 285 15.50 13.39 -2.74
N ALA A 286 16.75 13.03 -3.09
CA ALA A 286 17.01 12.14 -4.20
C ALA A 286 16.47 10.73 -3.89
N PRO A 287 15.68 10.09 -4.78
CA PRO A 287 15.03 8.81 -4.52
C PRO A 287 15.98 7.70 -4.02
N LYS A 288 17.18 7.57 -4.60
CA LYS A 288 18.20 6.61 -4.16
C LYS A 288 18.62 6.83 -2.70
N ARG A 289 19.00 8.06 -2.33
CA ARG A 289 19.44 8.39 -0.98
C ARG A 289 18.30 8.28 0.03
N TYR A 290 17.11 8.75 -0.33
CA TYR A 290 15.90 8.57 0.49
C TYR A 290 15.64 7.09 0.79
N PHE A 291 15.61 6.26 -0.25
CA PHE A 291 15.39 4.82 -0.12
C PHE A 291 16.40 4.15 0.81
N VAL A 292 17.70 4.40 0.60
CA VAL A 292 18.76 3.79 1.41
C VAL A 292 18.66 4.24 2.87
N LYS A 293 18.54 5.55 3.13
CA LYS A 293 18.40 6.09 4.51
C LYS A 293 17.21 5.46 5.25
N GLU A 294 16.05 5.39 4.59
CA GLU A 294 14.83 4.90 5.22
C GLU A 294 14.81 3.36 5.38
N VAL A 295 15.45 2.62 4.46
CA VAL A 295 15.69 1.17 4.63
C VAL A 295 16.54 0.91 5.87
N ILE A 296 17.66 1.64 6.03
CA ILE A 296 18.56 1.47 7.16
C ILE A 296 17.84 1.82 8.47
N GLU A 297 17.08 2.92 8.50
CA GLU A 297 16.27 3.28 9.67
C GLU A 297 15.23 2.19 10.01
N LYS A 298 14.51 1.67 9.01
CA LYS A 298 13.56 0.56 9.23
C LYS A 298 14.23 -0.72 9.70
N CYS A 299 15.43 -1.04 9.19
CA CYS A 299 16.22 -2.16 9.68
C CYS A 299 16.58 -2.00 11.16
N MET A 300 16.92 -0.78 11.59
CA MET A 300 17.14 -0.48 13.01
C MET A 300 15.87 -0.68 13.84
N ARG A 301 14.69 -0.29 13.33
CA ARG A 301 13.40 -0.54 14.02
C ARG A 301 13.07 -2.04 14.15
N PHE A 302 13.54 -2.88 13.22
CA PHE A 302 13.45 -4.34 13.31
C PHE A 302 14.57 -4.97 14.16
N SER A 303 15.55 -4.18 14.60
CA SER A 303 16.74 -4.62 15.30
C SER A 303 17.13 -3.65 16.42
N TYR A 304 18.41 -3.38 16.59
CA TYR A 304 18.95 -2.34 17.47
C TYR A 304 20.11 -1.63 16.78
N HIS A 305 20.39 -0.40 17.22
CA HIS A 305 21.33 0.52 16.58
C HIS A 305 22.71 -0.10 16.33
N GLU A 306 23.32 -0.69 17.37
CA GLU A 306 24.67 -1.25 17.28
C GLU A 306 24.78 -2.32 16.19
N ARG A 307 23.83 -3.25 16.11
CA ARG A 307 23.84 -4.31 15.08
C ARG A 307 23.73 -3.76 13.66
N ILE A 308 22.91 -2.75 13.44
CA ILE A 308 22.77 -2.17 12.09
C ILE A 308 24.01 -1.38 11.71
N CYS A 309 24.63 -0.65 12.64
CA CYS A 309 25.91 0.01 12.40
C CYS A 309 27.00 -0.99 12.01
N ASP A 310 27.06 -2.15 12.69
CA ASP A 310 28.03 -3.21 12.38
C ASP A 310 27.82 -3.84 10.99
N CYS A 311 26.63 -3.71 10.39
CA CYS A 311 26.33 -4.20 9.04
C CYS A 311 26.66 -3.19 7.93
N LEU A 312 26.98 -1.93 8.27
CA LEU A 312 27.24 -0.87 7.29
C LEU A 312 28.75 -0.69 7.05
N PRO A 313 29.16 -0.36 5.83
CA PRO A 313 30.54 0.03 5.55
C PRO A 313 30.84 1.41 6.13
N SER A 314 32.13 1.72 6.34
CA SER A 314 32.56 3.02 6.86
C SER A 314 32.17 4.21 5.97
N SER A 315 31.97 4.01 4.67
CA SER A 315 31.49 5.07 3.76
C SER A 315 30.09 5.57 4.10
N PHE A 316 29.28 4.78 4.82
CA PHE A 316 27.89 5.09 5.15
C PHE A 316 27.72 5.82 6.50
N GLU A 317 28.82 6.26 7.14
CA GLU A 317 28.78 6.94 8.44
C GLU A 317 27.81 8.12 8.46
N GLU A 318 27.77 8.92 7.39
CA GLU A 318 26.89 10.09 7.27
C GLU A 318 25.39 9.76 7.29
N ILE A 319 25.02 8.61 6.72
CA ILE A 319 23.61 8.17 6.60
C ILE A 319 23.22 7.10 7.62
N THR A 320 24.13 6.79 8.55
CA THR A 320 23.88 5.86 9.66
C THR A 320 22.78 6.43 10.57
N PRO A 321 21.80 5.62 10.98
CA PRO A 321 20.69 6.10 11.80
C PRO A 321 21.21 6.51 13.17
N GLU A 322 20.72 7.63 13.69
CA GLU A 322 21.03 8.06 15.05
C GLU A 322 20.57 7.04 16.08
N LYS A 323 21.36 6.86 17.14
CA LYS A 323 20.96 6.06 18.30
C LYS A 323 19.68 6.66 18.92
N PRO A 324 18.60 5.89 19.10
CA PRO A 324 17.39 6.44 19.68
C PRO A 324 17.58 6.81 21.16
N PHE A 325 17.32 8.07 21.51
CA PHE A 325 17.33 8.55 22.89
C PHE A 325 16.26 9.62 23.12
N ILE A 326 16.06 9.99 24.39
CA ILE A 326 15.14 11.04 24.82
C ILE A 326 15.89 12.34 25.10
N SER A 327 15.40 13.46 24.58
CA SER A 327 15.95 14.80 24.80
C SER A 327 15.11 15.57 25.80
N PHE A 328 15.32 15.34 27.10
CA PHE A 328 14.63 16.08 28.16
C PHE A 328 15.46 17.30 28.60
N LEU A 329 15.07 18.49 28.13
CA LEU A 329 15.68 19.76 28.49
C LEU A 329 14.76 20.55 29.43
N VAL A 330 15.31 21.11 30.50
CA VAL A 330 14.56 21.89 31.49
C VAL A 330 14.91 23.36 31.32
N ASN A 331 13.92 24.19 31.00
CA ASN A 331 14.07 25.64 30.97
C ASN A 331 14.23 26.17 32.39
N GLN A 332 15.04 27.23 32.57
CA GLN A 332 15.26 27.82 33.90
C GLN A 332 13.97 28.36 34.52
N GLU A 333 13.08 28.90 33.70
CA GLU A 333 11.78 29.44 34.13
C GLU A 333 10.81 28.36 34.63
N GLU A 334 10.95 27.12 34.14
CA GLU A 334 10.06 26.00 34.46
C GLU A 334 10.64 25.08 35.55
N LYS A 335 11.83 25.39 36.07
CA LYS A 335 12.60 24.49 36.95
C LYS A 335 11.88 24.14 38.24
N GLU A 336 11.16 25.09 38.84
CA GLU A 336 10.37 24.86 40.04
C GLU A 336 9.20 23.91 39.78
N LEU A 337 8.44 24.16 38.71
CA LEU A 337 7.34 23.30 38.28
C LEU A 337 7.82 21.88 37.95
N VAL A 338 8.94 21.75 37.22
CA VAL A 338 9.56 20.44 36.94
C VAL A 338 9.90 19.69 38.23
N ALA A 339 10.55 20.35 39.19
CA ALA A 339 10.92 19.72 40.46
C ALA A 339 9.69 19.24 41.25
N GLU A 340 8.60 20.01 41.21
CA GLU A 340 7.34 19.69 41.87
C GLU A 340 6.64 18.48 41.23
N ILE A 341 6.54 18.45 39.89
CA ILE A 341 5.95 17.32 39.15
C ILE A 341 6.77 16.05 39.38
N GLU A 342 8.10 16.13 39.30
CA GLU A 342 8.96 14.98 39.57
C GLU A 342 8.80 14.47 41.01
N ARG A 343 8.66 15.37 41.98
CA ARG A 343 8.40 15.02 43.38
C ARG A 343 7.07 14.28 43.50
N ALA A 344 6.02 14.78 42.86
CA ALA A 344 4.71 14.14 42.84
C ALA A 344 4.77 12.73 42.21
N PHE A 345 5.49 12.57 41.10
CA PHE A 345 5.70 11.25 40.47
C PHE A 345 6.49 10.28 41.36
N ARG A 346 7.58 10.74 42.00
CA ARG A 346 8.37 9.94 42.96
C ARG A 346 7.52 9.48 44.14
N ASN A 347 6.65 10.36 44.64
CA ASN A 347 5.73 10.06 45.75
C ASN A 347 4.50 9.27 45.30
N LYS A 348 4.37 8.95 44.00
CA LYS A 348 3.22 8.25 43.41
C LYS A 348 1.89 8.95 43.68
N ALA A 349 1.88 10.28 43.76
CA ALA A 349 0.68 11.09 44.00
C ALA A 349 -0.46 10.70 43.06
N GLU A 350 -1.69 10.84 43.55
CA GLU A 350 -2.88 10.52 42.78
C GLU A 350 -3.06 11.55 41.63
N PRO A 351 -3.56 11.15 40.45
CA PRO A 351 -3.70 12.08 39.32
C PRO A 351 -4.49 13.35 39.65
N LYS A 352 -5.49 13.24 40.54
CA LYS A 352 -6.28 14.41 40.99
C LYS A 352 -5.47 15.41 41.79
N GLU A 353 -4.60 14.93 42.69
CA GLU A 353 -3.71 15.79 43.49
C GLU A 353 -2.73 16.54 42.58
N ILE A 354 -2.22 15.85 41.55
CA ILE A 354 -1.35 16.45 40.53
C ILE A 354 -2.13 17.50 39.73
N THR A 355 -3.35 17.20 39.29
CA THR A 355 -4.19 18.17 38.57
C THR A 355 -4.44 19.42 39.41
N GLU A 356 -4.78 19.28 40.69
CA GLU A 356 -5.00 20.40 41.61
C GLU A 356 -3.73 21.22 41.81
N MET A 357 -2.57 20.58 41.98
CA MET A 357 -1.28 21.25 42.05
C MET A 357 -1.01 22.06 40.77
N LEU A 358 -1.20 21.46 39.59
CA LEU A 358 -0.97 22.13 38.31
C LEU A 358 -1.92 23.32 38.08
N ARG A 359 -3.18 23.25 38.56
CA ARG A 359 -4.10 24.39 38.51
C ARG A 359 -3.61 25.62 39.28
N GLU A 360 -2.90 25.42 40.37
CA GLU A 360 -2.36 26.55 41.14
C GLU A 360 -1.26 27.28 40.37
N PHE A 361 -0.40 26.54 39.66
CA PHE A 361 0.58 27.13 38.73
C PHE A 361 -0.09 27.80 37.52
N ASP A 362 -1.24 27.30 37.07
CA ASP A 362 -1.98 27.84 35.94
C ASP A 362 -2.57 29.24 36.16
N LYS A 363 -2.88 29.58 37.42
CA LYS A 363 -3.46 30.88 37.80
C LYS A 363 -2.55 32.07 37.46
N GLU A 364 -1.27 31.82 37.21
CA GLU A 364 -0.29 32.84 36.78
C GLU A 364 -0.40 33.18 35.28
N GLY A 365 -1.30 32.53 34.53
CA GLY A 365 -1.65 32.88 33.15
C GLY A 365 -0.85 32.15 32.06
N ASN A 366 -0.17 31.05 32.39
CA ASN A 366 0.72 30.33 31.48
C ASN A 366 0.31 28.87 31.22
N SER A 367 -0.95 28.65 30.84
CA SER A 367 -1.55 27.30 30.78
C SER A 367 -0.89 26.33 29.82
N LEU A 368 -0.45 26.83 28.66
CA LEU A 368 0.25 26.01 27.67
C LEU A 368 1.66 25.61 28.14
N ALA A 369 2.35 26.45 28.91
CA ALA A 369 3.65 26.08 29.48
C ALA A 369 3.49 25.05 30.59
N THR A 370 2.47 25.17 31.45
CA THR A 370 2.14 24.16 32.47
C THR A 370 1.87 22.81 31.81
N LEU A 371 1.03 22.78 30.76
CA LEU A 371 0.72 21.58 29.97
C LEU A 371 1.98 20.96 29.37
N SER A 372 2.80 21.77 28.70
CA SER A 372 4.03 21.32 28.02
C SER A 372 5.06 20.79 29.03
N THR A 373 5.23 21.46 30.15
CA THR A 373 6.13 21.05 31.24
C THR A 373 5.65 19.74 31.87
N PHE A 374 4.37 19.63 32.21
CA PHE A 374 3.80 18.39 32.74
C PHE A 374 4.00 17.22 31.76
N PHE A 375 3.70 17.45 30.49
CA PHE A 375 3.81 16.42 29.46
C PHE A 375 5.27 16.00 29.23
N SER A 376 6.23 16.93 29.19
CA SER A 376 7.65 16.61 29.03
C SER A 376 8.21 15.79 30.19
N VAL A 377 7.88 16.16 31.44
CA VAL A 377 8.28 15.40 32.64
C VAL A 377 7.64 14.01 32.65
N MET A 378 6.37 13.90 32.23
CA MET A 378 5.67 12.61 32.11
C MET A 378 6.35 11.69 31.09
N LEU A 379 6.69 12.21 29.90
CA LEU A 379 7.40 11.44 28.86
C LEU A 379 8.78 10.98 29.37
N ASN A 380 9.50 11.85 30.07
CA ASN A 380 10.80 11.53 30.65
C ASN A 380 10.72 10.44 31.74
N ALA A 381 9.73 10.52 32.63
CA ALA A 381 9.48 9.49 33.63
C ALA A 381 9.08 8.13 33.00
N ALA A 382 8.48 8.16 31.80
CA ALA A 382 8.00 6.99 31.07
C ALA A 382 8.96 6.48 29.98
N GLN A 383 10.19 6.98 29.90
CA GLN A 383 11.12 6.77 28.77
C GLN A 383 11.50 5.31 28.47
N LYS A 384 11.27 4.38 29.41
CA LYS A 384 11.78 3.01 29.35
C LYS A 384 11.20 2.16 28.20
N SER A 385 9.93 2.33 27.85
CA SER A 385 9.31 1.61 26.73
C SER A 385 8.00 2.23 26.25
N PHE A 386 7.47 1.74 25.12
CA PHE A 386 6.11 2.09 24.66
C PHE A 386 5.05 1.83 25.74
N SER A 387 5.12 0.70 26.44
CA SER A 387 4.15 0.35 27.49
C SER A 387 4.19 1.31 28.67
N HIS A 388 5.37 1.82 29.06
CA HIS A 388 5.46 2.83 30.12
C HIS A 388 4.81 4.14 29.70
N ASN A 389 5.06 4.61 28.47
CA ASN A 389 4.39 5.79 27.94
C ASN A 389 2.88 5.59 27.83
N PHE A 390 2.40 4.42 27.40
CA PHE A 390 0.96 4.12 27.35
C PHE A 390 0.33 4.10 28.74
N ALA A 391 1.01 3.52 29.73
CA ALA A 391 0.53 3.50 31.11
C ALA A 391 0.46 4.92 31.69
N ALA A 392 1.47 5.76 31.42
CA ALA A 392 1.48 7.16 31.84
C ALA A 392 0.34 7.95 31.18
N LEU A 393 0.19 7.85 29.86
CA LEU A 393 -0.92 8.49 29.13
C LEU A 393 -2.29 8.05 29.65
N THR A 394 -2.47 6.76 29.97
CA THR A 394 -3.74 6.27 30.54
C THR A 394 -3.96 6.73 31.97
N ARG A 395 -2.92 6.75 32.82
CA ARG A 395 -3.01 7.21 34.20
C ARG A 395 -3.36 8.70 34.30
N TYR A 396 -2.74 9.52 33.46
CA TYR A 396 -2.88 10.97 33.47
C TYR A 396 -3.82 11.50 32.38
N HIS A 397 -4.67 10.64 31.82
CA HIS A 397 -5.57 10.97 30.72
C HIS A 397 -6.50 12.15 31.05
N GLU A 398 -7.14 12.10 32.22
CA GLU A 398 -8.04 13.18 32.67
C GLU A 398 -7.28 14.47 32.99
N THR A 399 -6.09 14.37 33.61
CA THR A 399 -5.21 15.53 33.86
C THR A 399 -4.84 16.23 32.54
N LEU A 400 -4.42 15.48 31.53
CA LEU A 400 -4.08 16.01 30.20
C LEU A 400 -5.29 16.63 29.51
N LYS A 401 -6.47 15.98 29.59
CA LYS A 401 -7.71 16.54 29.01
C LYS A 401 -8.10 17.86 29.65
N GLU A 402 -7.98 17.95 30.96
CA GLU A 402 -8.35 19.14 31.70
C GLU A 402 -7.42 20.32 31.40
N LEU A 403 -6.11 20.08 31.40
CA LEU A 403 -5.11 21.12 31.11
C LEU A 403 -5.12 21.56 29.65
N SER A 404 -5.45 20.67 28.71
CA SER A 404 -5.41 20.98 27.29
C SER A 404 -6.69 21.60 26.73
N GLY A 405 -7.83 21.57 27.43
CA GLY A 405 -9.11 22.03 26.89
C GLY A 405 -9.60 21.32 25.60
N ILE A 406 -8.79 20.42 25.03
CA ILE A 406 -8.96 19.73 23.74
C ILE A 406 -9.13 20.70 22.57
N ASP A 407 -8.39 21.81 22.58
CA ASP A 407 -8.31 22.77 21.47
C ASP A 407 -7.08 22.53 20.55
N ASP A 408 -7.02 23.27 19.45
CA ASP A 408 -5.97 23.14 18.43
C ASP A 408 -4.62 23.71 18.89
N GLU A 409 -4.60 24.75 19.74
CA GLU A 409 -3.38 25.35 20.29
C GLU A 409 -2.72 24.39 21.28
N SER A 410 -3.51 23.82 22.19
CA SER A 410 -3.07 22.81 23.15
C SER A 410 -2.61 21.52 22.46
N SER A 411 -3.32 21.08 21.41
CA SER A 411 -2.87 19.96 20.56
C SER A 411 -1.51 20.24 19.93
N THR A 412 -1.29 21.47 19.45
CA THR A 412 -0.01 21.90 18.86
C THR A 412 1.10 21.96 19.92
N ALA A 413 0.81 22.45 21.13
CA ALA A 413 1.75 22.49 22.24
C ALA A 413 2.21 21.08 22.65
N LEU A 414 1.27 20.14 22.76
CA LEU A 414 1.57 18.72 23.02
C LEU A 414 2.44 18.10 21.92
N LEU A 415 2.15 18.38 20.64
CA LEU A 415 2.93 17.85 19.52
C LEU A 415 4.35 18.42 19.46
N ARG A 416 4.53 19.73 19.71
CA ARG A 416 5.85 20.37 19.81
C ARG A 416 6.66 19.78 20.95
N THR A 417 6.05 19.68 22.14
CA THR A 417 6.66 19.06 23.31
C THR A 417 7.07 17.60 23.02
N LEU A 418 6.20 16.84 22.36
CA LEU A 418 6.48 15.46 21.98
C LEU A 418 7.72 15.39 21.07
N TYR A 419 7.80 16.27 20.07
CA TYR A 419 8.91 16.34 19.15
C TYR A 419 10.21 16.74 19.83
N ASP A 420 10.20 17.79 20.65
CA ASP A 420 11.40 18.21 21.37
C ASP A 420 11.97 17.10 22.26
N VAL A 421 11.09 16.30 22.87
CA VAL A 421 11.47 15.19 23.74
C VAL A 421 11.91 13.94 22.97
N TRP A 422 11.26 13.61 21.85
CA TRP A 422 11.45 12.33 21.15
C TRP A 422 11.92 12.44 19.70
N LYS A 423 12.41 13.59 19.22
CA LYS A 423 12.91 13.77 17.84
C LYS A 423 13.97 12.74 17.41
N HIS A 424 14.79 12.25 18.33
CA HIS A 424 15.80 11.21 18.05
C HIS A 424 15.22 9.78 18.05
N ASN A 425 13.93 9.61 18.32
CA ASN A 425 13.21 8.34 18.25
C ASN A 425 11.90 8.48 17.46
N ARG A 426 12.04 8.54 16.13
CA ARG A 426 10.94 8.67 15.17
C ARG A 426 9.87 7.58 15.32
N GLN A 427 10.24 6.36 15.69
CA GLN A 427 9.26 5.29 15.95
C GLN A 427 8.38 5.60 17.17
N MET A 428 8.97 6.09 18.26
CA MET A 428 8.23 6.54 19.44
C MET A 428 7.28 7.70 19.09
N MET A 429 7.73 8.67 18.28
CA MET A 429 6.90 9.77 17.79
C MET A 429 5.62 9.27 17.11
N VAL A 430 5.75 8.43 16.08
CA VAL A 430 4.60 7.89 15.33
C VAL A 430 3.64 7.12 16.25
N VAL A 431 4.19 6.31 17.15
CA VAL A 431 3.40 5.50 18.11
C VAL A 431 2.63 6.39 19.08
N LEU A 432 3.25 7.43 19.64
CA LEU A 432 2.62 8.32 20.63
C LEU A 432 1.61 9.26 19.98
N ILE A 433 1.89 9.84 18.81
CA ILE A 433 0.89 10.61 18.03
C ILE A 433 -0.35 9.75 17.79
N THR A 434 -0.15 8.51 17.33
CA THR A 434 -1.26 7.57 17.08
C THR A 434 -2.06 7.28 18.34
N LYS A 435 -1.38 7.04 19.47
CA LYS A 435 -2.02 6.74 20.76
C LYS A 435 -2.82 7.93 21.26
N MET A 436 -2.24 9.12 21.26
CA MET A 436 -2.87 10.36 21.73
C MET A 436 -4.09 10.74 20.87
N LEU A 437 -4.01 10.57 19.54
CA LEU A 437 -5.17 10.76 18.64
C LEU A 437 -6.32 9.79 18.99
N ARG A 438 -6.02 8.50 19.20
CA ARG A 438 -7.02 7.49 19.58
C ARG A 438 -7.62 7.75 20.97
N MET A 439 -6.87 8.40 21.85
CA MET A 439 -7.33 8.83 23.17
C MET A 439 -8.07 10.16 23.15
N THR A 440 -8.29 10.76 21.97
CA THR A 440 -8.91 12.09 21.86
C THR A 440 -8.17 13.16 22.68
N LEU A 441 -6.84 13.08 22.74
CA LEU A 441 -5.98 14.12 23.33
C LEU A 441 -5.48 15.12 22.28
N LEU A 442 -5.61 14.77 21.00
CA LEU A 442 -5.19 15.57 19.88
C LEU A 442 -6.34 15.70 18.88
N ASN A 443 -6.49 16.89 18.30
CA ASN A 443 -7.37 17.13 17.16
C ASN A 443 -6.67 16.76 15.85
N ALA A 444 -7.35 15.99 14.99
CA ALA A 444 -6.75 15.53 13.74
C ALA A 444 -6.26 16.68 12.84
N ASN A 445 -7.00 17.79 12.79
CA ASN A 445 -6.62 18.99 12.04
C ASN A 445 -5.31 19.59 12.57
N ALA A 446 -5.18 19.74 13.89
CA ALA A 446 -3.97 20.24 14.52
C ALA A 446 -2.75 19.34 14.21
N VAL A 447 -2.93 18.01 14.22
CA VAL A 447 -1.83 17.09 13.87
C VAL A 447 -1.41 17.26 12.41
N VAL A 448 -2.35 17.37 11.47
CA VAL A 448 -2.02 17.61 10.04
C VAL A 448 -1.33 18.96 9.85
N SER A 449 -1.86 20.03 10.44
CA SER A 449 -1.26 21.36 10.38
C SER A 449 0.15 21.39 10.96
N TRP A 450 0.38 20.67 12.06
CA TRP A 450 1.71 20.56 12.68
C TRP A 450 2.68 19.77 11.82
N LEU A 451 2.29 18.60 11.28
CA LEU A 451 3.13 17.79 10.39
C LEU A 451 3.58 18.55 9.14
N LEU A 452 2.76 19.50 8.66
CA LEU A 452 3.06 20.34 7.49
C LEU A 452 3.64 21.72 7.87
N SER A 453 3.89 21.96 9.15
CA SER A 453 4.41 23.25 9.63
C SER A 453 5.92 23.36 9.39
N SER A 454 6.42 24.60 9.36
CA SER A 454 7.86 24.87 9.27
C SER A 454 8.67 24.33 10.45
N TYR A 455 8.02 24.08 11.59
CA TYR A 455 8.66 23.58 12.81
C TYR A 455 9.27 22.18 12.64
N VAL A 456 8.60 21.31 11.87
CA VAL A 456 9.13 20.00 11.46
C VAL A 456 9.58 19.97 9.99
N GLY A 457 9.65 21.14 9.34
CA GLY A 457 9.88 21.25 7.90
C GLY A 457 11.20 20.61 7.43
N GLN A 458 12.20 20.54 8.30
CA GLN A 458 13.48 19.86 8.02
C GLN A 458 13.33 18.34 7.85
N GLU A 459 12.29 17.73 8.43
CA GLU A 459 12.02 16.29 8.38
C GLU A 459 11.05 15.92 7.23
N LEU A 460 10.68 16.85 6.34
CA LEU A 460 9.77 16.56 5.21
C LEU A 460 10.27 15.44 4.28
N HIS A 461 11.58 15.28 4.19
CA HIS A 461 12.22 14.22 3.41
C HIS A 461 12.24 12.86 4.14
N ARG A 462 11.59 12.72 5.31
CA ARG A 462 11.65 11.51 6.14
C ARG A 462 10.34 10.75 6.15
N PHE A 463 10.43 9.42 6.08
CA PHE A 463 9.27 8.54 5.91
C PHE A 463 8.31 8.59 7.10
N TRP A 464 8.82 8.76 8.33
CA TRP A 464 7.99 8.75 9.54
C TRP A 464 6.89 9.83 9.55
N LEU A 465 7.14 10.97 8.92
CA LEU A 465 6.20 12.10 8.86
C LEU A 465 4.98 11.70 8.01
N TRP A 466 5.23 11.11 6.84
CA TRP A 466 4.20 10.59 5.93
C TRP A 466 3.47 9.37 6.52
N GLU A 467 4.19 8.50 7.23
CA GLU A 467 3.62 7.40 8.01
C GLU A 467 2.60 7.93 9.04
N ALA A 468 2.98 8.96 9.82
CA ALA A 468 2.08 9.60 10.79
C ALA A 468 0.86 10.23 10.09
N LEU A 469 1.07 10.98 9.00
CA LEU A 469 0.01 11.60 8.22
C LEU A 469 -1.02 10.58 7.71
N PHE A 470 -0.54 9.49 7.11
CA PHE A 470 -1.40 8.43 6.58
C PHE A 470 -2.20 7.74 7.69
N ILE A 471 -1.58 7.49 8.85
CA ILE A 471 -2.29 6.94 10.02
C ILE A 471 -3.44 7.85 10.46
N ILE A 472 -3.24 9.17 10.48
CA ILE A 472 -4.25 10.15 10.86
C ILE A 472 -5.40 10.16 9.85
N VAL A 473 -5.10 10.26 8.55
CA VAL A 473 -6.11 10.23 7.49
C VAL A 473 -6.94 8.94 7.57
N LYS A 474 -6.27 7.79 7.70
CA LYS A 474 -6.94 6.49 7.86
C LYS A 474 -7.80 6.42 9.13
N HIS A 475 -7.33 7.02 10.23
CA HIS A 475 -8.10 7.10 11.46
C HIS A 475 -9.40 7.90 11.26
N VAL A 476 -9.31 9.08 10.64
CA VAL A 476 -10.45 9.96 10.37
C VAL A 476 -11.43 9.33 9.39
N CYS A 477 -10.96 8.80 8.25
CA CYS A 477 -11.79 8.09 7.28
C CYS A 477 -12.48 6.88 7.93
N GLY A 478 -11.75 6.12 8.75
CA GLY A 478 -12.31 4.99 9.49
C GLY A 478 -13.38 5.42 10.50
N HIS A 479 -13.20 6.54 11.19
CA HIS A 479 -14.20 7.11 12.08
C HIS A 479 -15.47 7.52 11.31
N MET A 480 -15.31 8.27 10.21
CA MET A 480 -16.42 8.67 9.35
C MET A 480 -17.23 7.47 8.85
N ASN A 481 -16.56 6.41 8.38
CA ASN A 481 -17.24 5.20 7.91
C ASN A 481 -18.02 4.50 9.02
N ARG A 482 -17.47 4.40 10.24
CA ARG A 482 -18.21 3.86 11.40
C ARG A 482 -19.44 4.69 11.72
N CYS A 483 -19.35 6.02 11.64
CA CYS A 483 -20.48 6.91 11.87
C CYS A 483 -21.56 6.74 10.79
N LYS A 484 -21.17 6.63 9.51
CA LYS A 484 -22.10 6.34 8.40
C LYS A 484 -22.84 5.03 8.60
N ILE A 485 -22.12 3.95 8.95
CA ILE A 485 -22.72 2.63 9.22
C ILE A 485 -23.70 2.72 10.40
N LYS A 486 -23.31 3.36 11.51
CA LYS A 486 -24.21 3.54 12.67
C LYS A 486 -25.47 4.34 12.31
N LEU A 487 -25.33 5.40 11.51
CA LEU A 487 -26.45 6.21 11.04
C LEU A 487 -27.43 5.35 10.22
N GLN A 488 -26.90 4.57 9.26
CA GLN A 488 -27.71 3.66 8.45
C GLN A 488 -28.45 2.63 9.30
N GLN A 489 -27.77 2.00 10.25
CA GLN A 489 -28.38 1.05 11.18
C GLN A 489 -29.50 1.68 12.02
N MET A 490 -29.32 2.92 12.47
CA MET A 490 -30.34 3.66 13.23
C MET A 490 -31.54 4.03 12.36
N GLN A 491 -31.33 4.41 11.10
CA GLN A 491 -32.39 4.68 10.13
C GLN A 491 -33.18 3.42 9.80
N GLU A 492 -32.52 2.29 9.58
CA GLU A 492 -33.17 0.98 9.36
C GLU A 492 -33.99 0.56 10.58
N LYS A 493 -33.45 0.74 11.80
CA LYS A 493 -34.17 0.44 13.05
C LYS A 493 -35.42 1.32 13.19
N ARG A 494 -35.31 2.61 12.87
CA ARG A 494 -36.45 3.54 12.87
C ARG A 494 -37.52 3.12 11.87
N ALA A 495 -37.15 2.82 10.63
CA ALA A 495 -38.09 2.37 9.60
C ALA A 495 -38.80 1.05 9.99
N ARG A 496 -38.09 0.13 10.66
CA ARG A 496 -38.70 -1.09 11.21
C ARG A 496 -39.71 -0.79 12.33
N MET A 497 -39.40 0.14 13.23
CA MET A 497 -40.32 0.56 14.29
C MET A 497 -41.56 1.24 13.70
N GLU A 498 -41.41 2.13 12.73
CA GLU A 498 -42.53 2.81 12.06
C GLU A 498 -43.44 1.81 11.32
N ARG A 499 -42.88 0.78 10.65
CA ARG A 499 -43.68 -0.32 10.05
C ARG A 499 -44.39 -1.17 11.10
N SER A 500 -43.74 -1.44 12.23
CA SER A 500 -44.34 -2.18 13.35
C SER A 500 -45.49 -1.42 14.01
N SER A 501 -45.36 -0.09 14.16
CA SER A 501 -46.42 0.76 14.73
C SER A 501 -47.58 0.99 13.76
N GLY A 502 -47.30 1.07 12.45
CA GLY A 502 -48.34 1.17 11.41
C GLY A 502 -49.22 -0.08 11.31
N ASN A 503 -48.65 -1.28 11.50
CA ASN A 503 -49.41 -2.53 11.50
C ASN A 503 -50.33 -2.72 12.72
N VAL A 504 -50.08 -2.03 13.84
CA VAL A 504 -50.97 -2.08 15.02
C VAL A 504 -52.24 -1.26 14.80
N ILE A 505 -52.19 -0.20 13.98
CA ILE A 505 -53.36 0.65 13.69
C ILE A 505 -54.32 -0.05 12.70
N CYS A 506 -53.80 -0.86 11.76
CA CYS A 506 -54.66 -1.63 10.84
C CYS A 506 -55.32 -2.88 11.46
N LEU A 507 -54.94 -3.29 12.68
CA LEU A 507 -55.57 -4.44 13.38
C LEU A 507 -56.68 -4.02 14.35
N ILE A 508 -56.98 -2.72 14.47
CA ILE A 508 -58.03 -2.16 15.34
C ILE A 508 -59.06 -1.34 14.50
N SER A 509 -59.11 -1.57 13.18
CA SER A 509 -60.10 -0.96 12.27
C SER A 509 -61.20 -1.93 11.89
#